data_AF-F7JSA3-F1
#
_entry.id   AF-F7JSA3-F1
#
_cell.length_a   1.000
_cell.length_b   1.000
_cell.length_c   1.000
_cell.angle_alpha   90.00
_cell.angle_beta   90.00
_cell.angle_gamma   90.00
#
_symmetry.space_group_name_H-M   'P 1'
#
loop_
_entity.id
_entity.type
_entity.pdbx_description
1 polymer ?
#
loop_
_entity_poly.entity_id
_entity_poly.type
_entity_poly.pdbx_seq_one_letter_code
_entity_poly.pdbx_strand_id
1 'polypeptide(L)'
;MDVNEGPLIRAEEHVREAGLKEQIKMRRSNGLEKLSPGEVEAVIIAGMGGGLVMRILTEGQAVAETLQECILQPQSEIAKVREFLLQNGYQIVQEEMVLDEGKYYPMMRVVPSKESEREKWDETQLRYGKLLLEMRHPILEQYLKREEQLKAEILEKLDHQRGEHITKRQAELKEELVCIRKGLKYYAV
;
A
#
# COMPACT_ATOMS: atom_id res chain seq x y z
N MET A 1 0.44 -19.38 0.78
CA MET A 1 1.86 -19.62 1.13
C MET A 1 2.13 -18.87 2.42
N ASP A 2 2.97 -19.39 3.32
CA ASP A 2 3.33 -18.70 4.59
C ASP A 2 4.72 -19.15 5.05
N VAL A 3 5.42 -18.30 5.81
CA VAL A 3 6.73 -18.64 6.39
C VAL A 3 6.57 -19.56 7.62
N ASN A 4 5.44 -19.41 8.33
CA ASN A 4 5.11 -20.13 9.54
C ASN A 4 4.22 -21.33 9.27
N GLU A 5 4.43 -22.40 10.04
CA GLU A 5 3.67 -23.63 9.91
C GLU A 5 2.24 -23.51 10.47
N GLY A 6 2.06 -22.80 11.59
CA GLY A 6 0.75 -22.64 12.22
C GLY A 6 -0.33 -22.05 11.31
N PRO A 7 -0.09 -20.91 10.63
CA PRO A 7 -1.03 -20.37 9.64
C PRO A 7 -1.30 -21.31 8.47
N LEU A 8 -0.31 -22.09 8.01
CA LEU A 8 -0.51 -23.06 6.93
C LEU A 8 -1.42 -24.20 7.34
N ILE A 9 -1.26 -24.74 8.55
CA ILE A 9 -2.13 -25.80 9.07
C ILE A 9 -3.58 -25.31 9.11
N ARG A 10 -3.82 -24.10 9.65
CA ARG A 10 -5.17 -23.51 9.67
C ARG A 10 -5.74 -23.28 8.28
N ALA A 11 -4.91 -22.79 7.35
CA ALA A 11 -5.32 -22.61 5.97
C ALA A 11 -5.68 -23.96 5.31
N GLU A 12 -4.91 -25.02 5.58
CA GLU A 12 -5.20 -26.36 5.07
C GLU A 12 -6.51 -26.94 5.63
N GLU A 13 -6.79 -26.71 6.92
CA GLU A 13 -8.07 -27.07 7.53
C GLU A 13 -9.24 -26.39 6.80
N HIS A 14 -9.18 -25.08 6.58
CA HIS A 14 -10.22 -24.34 5.85
C HIS A 14 -10.36 -24.81 4.40
N VAL A 15 -9.25 -25.06 3.69
CA VAL A 15 -9.29 -25.57 2.31
C VAL A 15 -9.95 -26.94 2.23
N ARG A 16 -9.67 -27.81 3.22
CA ARG A 16 -10.29 -29.14 3.31
C ARG A 16 -11.79 -29.03 3.60
N GLU A 17 -12.20 -28.19 4.53
CA GLU A 17 -13.61 -27.94 4.87
C GLU A 17 -14.40 -27.35 3.69
N ALA A 18 -13.76 -26.50 2.89
CA ALA A 18 -14.34 -25.95 1.66
C ALA A 18 -14.36 -26.94 0.49
N GLY A 19 -13.74 -28.12 0.60
CA GLY A 19 -13.67 -29.11 -0.48
C GLY A 19 -12.76 -28.71 -1.65
N LEU A 20 -11.79 -27.80 -1.44
CA LEU A 20 -10.97 -27.19 -2.49
C LEU A 20 -9.53 -27.73 -2.57
N LYS A 21 -9.26 -28.89 -1.94
CA LYS A 21 -7.89 -29.44 -1.81
C LYS A 21 -7.18 -29.67 -3.15
N GLU A 22 -7.93 -30.01 -4.20
CA GLU A 22 -7.36 -30.23 -5.54
C GLU A 22 -7.03 -28.91 -6.27
N GLN A 23 -7.60 -27.79 -5.83
CA GLN A 23 -7.45 -26.47 -6.46
C GLN A 23 -6.48 -25.56 -5.71
N ILE A 24 -6.37 -25.70 -4.39
CA ILE A 24 -5.56 -24.83 -3.53
C ILE A 24 -4.42 -25.62 -2.91
N LYS A 25 -3.19 -25.21 -3.23
CA LYS A 25 -1.97 -25.83 -2.70
C LYS A 25 -1.30 -24.92 -1.68
N MET A 26 -0.99 -25.49 -0.52
CA MET A 26 -0.29 -24.82 0.56
C MET A 26 1.21 -25.03 0.36
N ARG A 27 2.01 -23.97 0.56
CA ARG A 27 3.48 -24.03 0.53
C ARG A 27 4.06 -23.22 1.66
N ARG A 28 5.01 -23.81 2.38
CA ARG A 28 5.84 -23.09 3.32
C ARG A 28 6.93 -22.35 2.58
N SER A 29 6.90 -21.02 2.63
CA SER A 29 7.74 -20.14 1.82
C SER A 29 7.94 -18.81 2.53
N ASN A 30 9.16 -18.29 2.50
CA ASN A 30 9.39 -16.89 2.82
C ASN A 30 9.11 -16.04 1.57
N GLY A 31 7.97 -15.35 1.55
CA GLY A 31 7.54 -14.60 0.36
C GLY A 31 7.47 -15.50 -0.88
N LEU A 32 8.10 -15.04 -1.97
CA LEU A 32 8.08 -15.70 -3.28
C LEU A 32 9.15 -16.80 -3.44
N GLU A 33 9.95 -17.13 -2.43
CA GLU A 33 11.10 -18.04 -2.52
C GLU A 33 10.78 -19.42 -3.14
N LYS A 34 9.60 -19.99 -2.83
CA LYS A 34 9.17 -21.31 -3.34
C LYS A 34 8.33 -21.24 -4.62
N LEU A 35 8.35 -20.12 -5.33
CA LEU A 35 7.78 -20.00 -6.66
C LEU A 35 8.90 -20.03 -7.70
N SER A 36 8.64 -20.73 -8.80
CA SER A 36 9.49 -20.65 -9.99
C SER A 36 9.00 -19.49 -10.88
N PRO A 37 9.91 -18.81 -11.63
CA PRO A 37 9.50 -17.84 -12.63
C PRO A 37 8.50 -18.44 -13.62
N GLY A 38 7.41 -17.73 -13.90
CA GLY A 38 6.32 -18.18 -14.77
C GLY A 38 5.39 -19.26 -14.19
N GLU A 39 5.57 -19.65 -12.92
CA GLU A 39 4.72 -20.66 -12.28
C GLU A 39 3.29 -20.16 -11.99
N VAL A 40 3.15 -18.87 -11.71
CA VAL A 40 1.86 -18.23 -11.43
C VAL A 40 1.73 -16.97 -12.26
N GLU A 41 0.50 -16.63 -12.61
CA GLU A 41 0.20 -15.43 -13.40
C GLU A 41 0.14 -14.17 -12.53
N ALA A 42 -0.33 -14.31 -11.29
CA ALA A 42 -0.52 -13.19 -10.38
C ALA A 42 -0.18 -13.55 -8.94
N VAL A 43 0.15 -12.51 -8.15
CA VAL A 43 0.33 -12.63 -6.69
C VAL A 43 -0.49 -11.59 -5.96
N ILE A 44 -0.95 -11.96 -4.76
CA ILE A 44 -1.62 -11.06 -3.82
C ILE A 44 -0.75 -10.95 -2.57
N ILE A 45 -0.35 -9.72 -2.24
CA ILE A 45 0.47 -9.40 -1.07
C ILE A 45 -0.29 -8.34 -0.27
N ALA A 46 -1.10 -8.80 0.69
CA ALA A 46 -2.02 -7.97 1.45
C ALA A 46 -1.82 -8.11 2.96
N GLY A 47 -2.22 -7.09 3.71
CA GLY A 47 -2.20 -7.12 5.18
C GLY A 47 -0.80 -7.02 5.80
N MET A 48 0.21 -6.62 5.01
CA MET A 48 1.62 -6.56 5.44
C MET A 48 2.12 -5.12 5.51
N GLY A 49 3.11 -4.85 6.37
CA GLY A 49 3.78 -3.55 6.41
C GLY A 49 4.57 -3.26 5.12
N GLY A 50 4.67 -2.00 4.72
CA GLY A 50 5.28 -1.60 3.44
C GLY A 50 6.72 -2.11 3.26
N GLY A 51 7.56 -2.01 4.29
CA GLY A 51 8.92 -2.57 4.27
C GLY A 51 8.97 -4.07 3.97
N LEU A 52 7.99 -4.85 4.42
CA LEU A 52 7.92 -6.29 4.12
C LEU A 52 7.45 -6.53 2.68
N VAL A 53 6.47 -5.77 2.20
CA VAL A 53 6.02 -5.84 0.80
C VAL A 53 7.18 -5.58 -0.17
N MET A 54 7.94 -4.51 0.06
CA MET A 54 9.12 -4.18 -0.77
C MET A 54 10.16 -5.31 -0.72
N ARG A 55 10.45 -5.85 0.46
CA ARG A 55 11.39 -6.97 0.61
C ARG A 55 10.95 -8.22 -0.16
N ILE A 56 9.68 -8.60 -0.08
CA ILE A 56 9.15 -9.77 -0.79
C ILE A 56 9.34 -9.60 -2.30
N LEU A 57 9.09 -8.40 -2.84
CA LEU A 57 9.30 -8.11 -4.26
C LEU A 57 10.79 -8.08 -4.64
N THR A 58 11.65 -7.51 -3.79
CA THR A 58 13.10 -7.49 -4.03
C THR A 58 13.72 -8.89 -3.99
N GLU A 59 13.46 -9.67 -2.95
CA GLU A 59 14.02 -11.02 -2.80
C GLU A 59 13.43 -12.00 -3.82
N GLY A 60 12.18 -11.75 -4.24
CA GLY A 60 11.46 -12.55 -5.23
C GLY A 60 11.52 -12.02 -6.67
N GLN A 61 12.46 -11.12 -6.98
CA GLN A 61 12.47 -10.37 -8.25
C GLN A 61 12.36 -11.26 -9.50
N ALA A 62 13.08 -12.39 -9.54
CA ALA A 62 13.04 -13.30 -10.68
C ALA A 62 11.64 -13.88 -10.96
N VAL A 63 10.82 -14.05 -9.92
CA VAL A 63 9.41 -14.43 -10.06
C VAL A 63 8.58 -13.20 -10.42
N ALA A 64 8.77 -12.11 -9.68
CA ALA A 64 7.97 -10.90 -9.80
C ALA A 64 8.00 -10.30 -11.22
N GLU A 65 9.14 -10.34 -11.90
CA GLU A 65 9.31 -9.87 -13.28
C GLU A 65 8.54 -10.71 -14.32
N THR A 66 8.15 -11.94 -13.98
CA THR A 66 7.38 -12.83 -14.88
C THR A 66 5.87 -12.78 -14.65
N LEU A 67 5.41 -12.05 -13.63
CA LEU A 67 3.99 -11.94 -13.30
C LEU A 67 3.27 -11.07 -14.32
N GLN A 68 2.02 -11.42 -14.60
CA GLN A 68 1.11 -10.53 -15.32
C GLN A 68 0.66 -9.37 -14.42
N GLU A 69 0.44 -9.63 -13.12
CA GLU A 69 0.11 -8.60 -12.15
C GLU A 69 0.40 -8.97 -10.69
N CYS A 70 0.56 -7.94 -9.87
CA CYS A 70 0.63 -8.00 -8.41
C CYS A 70 -0.49 -7.13 -7.83
N ILE A 71 -1.29 -7.71 -6.92
CA ILE A 71 -2.25 -6.95 -6.13
C ILE A 71 -1.63 -6.71 -4.75
N LEU A 72 -1.34 -5.45 -4.44
CA LEU A 72 -0.64 -5.06 -3.23
C LEU A 72 -1.57 -4.26 -2.32
N GLN A 73 -1.63 -4.64 -1.03
CA GLN A 73 -2.34 -3.90 0.01
C GLN A 73 -1.38 -3.72 1.21
N PRO A 74 -0.46 -2.74 1.15
CA PRO A 74 0.42 -2.43 2.28
C PRO A 74 -0.35 -1.70 3.39
N GLN A 75 -0.08 -2.04 4.65
CA GLN A 75 -0.69 -1.42 5.82
C GLN A 75 0.10 -0.23 6.40
N SER A 76 1.34 -0.03 5.93
CA SER A 76 2.21 1.06 6.36
C SER A 76 3.12 1.51 5.22
N GLU A 77 3.75 2.68 5.38
CA GLU A 77 4.75 3.20 4.44
C GLU A 77 4.28 3.26 2.97
N ILE A 78 2.99 3.49 2.75
CA ILE A 78 2.33 3.41 1.44
C ILE A 78 3.03 4.29 0.39
N ALA A 79 3.45 5.50 0.76
CA ALA A 79 4.21 6.39 -0.11
C ALA A 79 5.55 5.78 -0.56
N LYS A 80 6.27 5.12 0.36
CA LYS A 80 7.54 4.44 0.04
C LYS A 80 7.30 3.22 -0.84
N VAL A 81 6.20 2.49 -0.63
CA VAL A 81 5.84 1.36 -1.51
C VAL A 81 5.62 1.87 -2.93
N ARG A 82 4.84 2.94 -3.12
CA ARG A 82 4.64 3.53 -4.46
C ARG A 82 5.95 4.01 -5.09
N GLU A 83 6.77 4.72 -4.31
CA GLU A 83 8.09 5.16 -4.78
C GLU A 83 8.98 3.99 -5.19
N PHE A 84 9.04 2.93 -4.37
CA PHE A 84 9.76 1.70 -4.68
C PHE A 84 9.28 1.06 -5.99
N LEU A 85 7.97 0.94 -6.18
CA LEU A 85 7.41 0.34 -7.40
C LEU A 85 7.85 1.11 -8.65
N LEU A 86 7.70 2.43 -8.63
CA LEU A 86 8.11 3.30 -9.73
C LEU A 86 9.62 3.20 -10.03
N GLN A 87 10.46 3.06 -8.99
CA GLN A 87 11.91 2.97 -9.13
C GLN A 87 12.43 1.59 -9.53
N ASN A 88 11.62 0.53 -9.40
CA ASN A 88 12.07 -0.86 -9.58
C ASN A 88 11.35 -1.56 -10.74
N GLY A 89 10.96 -0.81 -11.77
CA GLY A 89 10.39 -1.37 -12.99
C GLY A 89 8.98 -1.93 -12.81
N TYR A 90 8.17 -1.32 -11.94
CA TYR A 90 6.75 -1.64 -11.80
C TYR A 90 5.87 -0.43 -12.10
N GLN A 91 4.77 -0.67 -12.81
CA GLN A 91 3.75 0.35 -13.08
C GLN A 91 2.51 0.10 -12.22
N ILE A 92 2.05 1.13 -11.52
CA ILE A 92 0.75 1.12 -10.84
C ILE A 92 -0.32 1.44 -11.89
N VAL A 93 -1.18 0.48 -12.20
CA VAL A 93 -2.18 0.59 -13.28
C VAL A 93 -3.60 0.79 -12.75
N GLN A 94 -3.82 0.54 -11.46
CA GLN A 94 -5.08 0.80 -10.79
C GLN A 94 -4.83 0.98 -9.29
N GLU A 95 -5.60 1.84 -8.65
CA GLU A 95 -5.65 1.96 -7.20
C GLU A 95 -7.11 1.92 -6.73
N GLU A 96 -7.31 1.45 -5.51
CA GLU A 96 -8.61 1.38 -4.85
C GLU A 96 -8.43 1.65 -3.35
N MET A 97 -9.49 2.08 -2.66
CA MET A 97 -9.44 2.39 -1.23
C MET A 97 -10.76 2.04 -0.54
N VAL A 98 -10.70 1.17 0.47
CA VAL A 98 -11.87 0.74 1.25
C VAL A 98 -11.81 1.26 2.67
N LEU A 99 -12.96 1.64 3.23
CA LEU A 99 -13.15 1.90 4.65
C LEU A 99 -13.84 0.69 5.27
N ASP A 100 -13.16 0.03 6.21
CA ASP A 100 -13.68 -1.13 6.93
C ASP A 100 -13.29 -1.04 8.41
N GLU A 101 -14.25 -1.30 9.30
CA GLU A 101 -14.11 -1.15 10.76
C GLU A 101 -13.41 0.16 11.22
N GLY A 102 -13.71 1.27 10.54
CA GLY A 102 -13.13 2.58 10.85
C GLY A 102 -11.67 2.78 10.40
N LYS A 103 -11.11 1.83 9.65
CA LYS A 103 -9.76 1.85 9.08
C LYS A 103 -9.80 1.98 7.56
N TYR A 104 -8.83 2.69 7.01
CA TYR A 104 -8.72 2.93 5.59
C TYR A 104 -7.64 2.06 4.98
N TYR A 105 -7.98 1.30 3.94
CA TYR A 105 -7.11 0.35 3.27
C TYR A 105 -6.89 0.76 1.82
N PRO A 106 -5.78 1.44 1.49
CA PRO A 106 -5.37 1.62 0.11
C PRO A 106 -4.83 0.30 -0.45
N MET A 107 -5.12 0.05 -1.72
CA MET A 107 -4.61 -1.09 -2.47
C MET A 107 -4.31 -0.68 -3.91
N MET A 108 -3.42 -1.43 -4.56
CA MET A 108 -2.94 -1.11 -5.90
C MET A 108 -2.73 -2.37 -6.72
N ARG A 109 -3.15 -2.32 -7.97
CA ARG A 109 -2.83 -3.31 -9.01
C ARG A 109 -1.61 -2.82 -9.75
N VAL A 110 -0.62 -3.69 -9.84
CA VAL A 110 0.72 -3.36 -10.32
C VAL A 110 1.13 -4.37 -11.38
N VAL A 111 1.79 -3.92 -12.44
CA VAL A 111 2.35 -4.80 -13.48
C VAL A 111 3.85 -4.53 -13.64
N PRO A 112 4.68 -5.54 -13.95
CA PRO A 112 6.07 -5.31 -14.34
C PRO A 112 6.13 -4.46 -15.61
N SER A 113 6.88 -3.36 -15.58
CA SER A 113 7.06 -2.46 -16.70
C SER A 113 8.33 -1.62 -16.51
N LYS A 114 9.33 -1.81 -17.38
CA LYS A 114 10.56 -0.99 -17.36
C LYS A 114 10.32 0.47 -17.77
N GLU A 115 9.16 0.78 -18.34
CA GLU A 115 8.81 2.16 -18.73
C GLU A 115 8.39 3.01 -17.53
N SER A 116 7.99 2.38 -16.40
CA SER A 116 7.53 3.09 -15.20
C SER A 116 8.62 3.90 -14.50
N GLU A 117 9.90 3.56 -14.71
CA GLU A 117 11.05 4.31 -14.16
C GLU A 117 11.10 5.76 -14.63
N ARG A 118 10.35 6.10 -15.69
CA ARG A 118 10.24 7.46 -16.23
C ARG A 118 9.12 8.26 -15.58
N GLU A 119 8.18 7.60 -14.90
CA GLU A 119 7.04 8.25 -14.28
C GLU A 119 7.45 8.85 -12.94
N LYS A 120 7.14 10.14 -12.76
CA LYS A 120 7.44 10.86 -11.52
C LYS A 120 6.14 11.30 -10.88
N TRP A 121 5.87 10.77 -9.69
CA TRP A 121 4.77 11.19 -8.85
C TRP A 121 5.27 12.24 -7.87
N ASP A 122 4.50 13.30 -7.66
CA ASP A 122 4.81 14.26 -6.61
C ASP A 122 4.52 13.68 -5.21
N GLU A 123 4.92 14.41 -4.16
CA GLU A 123 4.73 13.95 -2.79
C GLU A 123 3.26 13.68 -2.43
N THR A 124 2.32 14.47 -2.95
CA THR A 124 0.88 14.30 -2.67
C THR A 124 0.36 13.05 -3.37
N GLN A 125 0.77 12.81 -4.61
CA GLN A 125 0.48 11.61 -5.39
C GLN A 125 1.07 10.35 -4.75
N LEU A 126 2.31 10.40 -4.26
CA LEU A 126 2.92 9.31 -3.52
C LEU A 126 2.18 9.02 -2.21
N ARG A 127 1.78 10.05 -1.46
CA ARG A 127 1.07 9.84 -0.18
C ARG A 127 -0.34 9.27 -0.37
N TYR A 128 -1.11 9.79 -1.32
CA TYR A 128 -2.54 9.49 -1.41
C TYR A 128 -2.94 8.62 -2.60
N GLY A 129 -2.03 8.39 -3.54
CA GLY A 129 -2.27 7.62 -4.75
C GLY A 129 -2.68 8.54 -5.89
N LYS A 130 -1.86 8.62 -6.93
CA LYS A 130 -2.14 9.43 -8.11
C LYS A 130 -3.47 9.04 -8.73
N LEU A 131 -3.73 7.74 -8.90
CA LEU A 131 -4.93 7.26 -9.56
C LEU A 131 -6.16 7.48 -8.67
N LEU A 132 -6.04 7.32 -7.35
CA LEU A 132 -7.12 7.65 -6.40
C LEU A 132 -7.49 9.14 -6.43
N LEU A 133 -6.49 10.02 -6.55
CA LEU A 133 -6.71 11.46 -6.65
C LEU A 133 -7.35 11.84 -7.98
N GLU A 134 -6.81 11.35 -9.10
CA GLU A 134 -7.30 11.65 -10.45
C GLU A 134 -8.73 11.16 -10.67
N MET A 135 -9.07 9.97 -10.15
CA MET A 135 -10.43 9.44 -10.22
C MET A 135 -11.39 10.03 -9.18
N ARG A 136 -10.88 10.91 -8.29
CA ARG A 136 -11.64 11.51 -7.18
C ARG A 136 -12.32 10.45 -6.32
N HIS A 137 -11.55 9.48 -5.84
CA HIS A 137 -12.08 8.35 -5.11
C HIS A 137 -12.83 8.79 -3.82
N PRO A 138 -14.12 8.46 -3.64
CA PRO A 138 -14.93 9.01 -2.55
C PRO A 138 -14.42 8.63 -1.15
N ILE A 139 -13.84 7.44 -1.00
CA ILE A 139 -13.25 7.02 0.29
C ILE A 139 -11.95 7.78 0.57
N LEU A 140 -11.19 8.15 -0.47
CA LEU A 140 -10.01 8.99 -0.28
C LEU A 140 -10.42 10.40 0.15
N GLU A 141 -11.49 10.97 -0.40
CA GLU A 141 -12.01 12.26 0.05
C GLU A 141 -12.38 12.24 1.54
N GLN A 142 -13.10 11.20 1.98
CA GLN A 142 -13.47 11.02 3.38
C GLN A 142 -12.23 10.91 4.28
N TYR A 143 -11.24 10.13 3.84
CA TYR A 143 -9.96 10.01 4.53
C TYR A 143 -9.27 11.37 4.65
N LEU A 144 -9.11 12.11 3.56
CA LEU A 144 -8.41 13.40 3.55
C LEU A 144 -9.10 14.43 4.45
N LYS A 145 -10.44 14.53 4.41
CA LYS A 145 -11.20 15.44 5.29
C LYS A 145 -11.02 15.08 6.77
N ARG A 146 -11.10 13.78 7.10
CA ARG A 146 -10.88 13.29 8.46
C ARG A 146 -9.46 13.60 8.94
N GLU A 147 -8.46 13.34 8.11
CA GLU A 147 -7.06 13.57 8.45
C GLU A 147 -6.74 15.07 8.57
N GLU A 148 -7.36 15.94 7.74
CA GLU A 148 -7.25 17.39 7.87
C GLU A 148 -7.77 17.85 9.23
N GLN A 149 -8.98 17.44 9.59
CA GLN A 149 -9.61 17.80 10.85
C GLN A 149 -8.77 17.34 12.05
N LEU A 150 -8.38 16.06 12.08
CA LEU A 150 -7.59 15.50 13.17
C LEU A 150 -6.26 16.24 13.35
N LYS A 151 -5.56 16.55 12.26
CA LYS A 151 -4.27 17.25 12.33
C LYS A 151 -4.42 18.72 12.71
N ALA A 152 -5.47 19.39 12.26
CA ALA A 152 -5.77 20.75 12.67
C ALA A 152 -6.03 20.83 14.18
N GLU A 153 -6.83 19.91 14.73
CA GLU A 153 -7.10 19.82 16.17
C GLU A 153 -5.83 19.54 16.99
N ILE A 154 -4.94 18.66 16.49
CA ILE A 154 -3.65 18.41 17.15
C ILE A 154 -2.78 19.66 17.12
N LEU A 155 -2.72 20.36 15.97
CA LEU A 155 -1.90 21.55 15.81
C LEU A 155 -2.34 22.66 16.77
N GLU A 156 -3.66 22.87 16.93
CA GLU A 156 -4.23 23.83 17.88
C GLU A 156 -3.84 23.50 19.33
N LYS A 157 -3.95 22.23 19.74
CA LYS A 157 -3.54 21.78 21.09
C LYS A 157 -2.05 22.00 21.37
N LEU A 158 -1.21 21.97 20.33
CA LEU A 158 0.23 22.17 20.45
C LEU A 158 0.63 23.66 20.44
N ASP A 159 -0.24 24.58 20.03
CA ASP A 159 0.10 26.01 19.84
C ASP A 159 0.53 26.71 21.13
N HIS A 160 0.03 26.23 22.28
CA HIS A 160 0.37 26.78 23.61
C HIS A 160 1.51 26.02 24.30
N GLN A 161 2.06 24.98 23.67
CA GLN A 161 3.16 24.18 24.23
C GLN A 161 4.51 24.69 23.73
N ARG A 162 5.56 24.51 24.54
CA ARG A 162 6.93 24.94 24.21
C ARG A 162 7.90 23.78 24.32
N GLY A 163 8.88 23.74 23.43
CA GLY A 163 9.96 22.76 23.42
C GLY A 163 10.38 22.41 22.00
N GLU A 164 11.65 22.05 21.81
CA GLU A 164 12.21 21.74 20.48
C GLU A 164 11.44 20.61 19.77
N HIS A 165 11.09 19.55 20.51
CA HIS A 165 10.26 18.47 19.99
C HIS A 165 8.85 18.93 19.56
N ILE A 166 8.27 19.91 20.27
CA ILE A 166 6.95 20.47 19.92
C ILE A 166 7.05 21.27 18.61
N THR A 167 8.05 22.15 18.49
CA THR A 167 8.28 22.93 17.28
C THR A 167 8.49 22.02 16.06
N LYS A 168 9.28 20.95 16.22
CA LYS A 168 9.47 19.95 15.15
C LYS A 168 8.15 19.28 14.77
N ARG A 169 7.36 18.84 15.76
CA ARG A 169 6.07 18.20 15.50
C ARG A 169 5.07 19.13 14.81
N GLN A 170 5.04 20.42 15.18
CA GLN A 170 4.21 21.42 14.52
C GLN A 170 4.62 21.63 13.06
N ALA A 171 5.92 21.64 12.76
CA ALA A 171 6.41 21.74 11.38
C ALA A 171 5.95 20.53 10.54
N GLU A 172 6.13 19.31 11.06
CA GLU A 172 5.67 18.07 10.41
C GLU A 172 4.16 18.11 10.12
N LEU A 173 3.34 18.50 11.10
CA LEU A 173 1.88 18.60 10.92
C LEU A 173 1.48 19.65 9.87
N LYS A 174 2.20 20.77 9.80
CA LYS A 174 1.95 21.81 8.79
C LYS A 174 2.28 21.29 7.38
N GLU A 175 3.38 20.56 7.22
CA GLU A 175 3.74 19.93 5.94
C GLU A 175 2.71 18.88 5.52
N GLU A 176 2.27 18.03 6.45
CA GLU A 176 1.21 17.05 6.21
C GLU A 176 -0.10 17.73 5.80
N LEU A 177 -0.52 18.79 6.50
CA LEU A 177 -1.72 19.57 6.15
C LEU A 177 -1.62 20.21 4.76
N VAL A 178 -0.44 20.69 4.36
CA VAL A 178 -0.22 21.19 3.00
C VAL A 178 -0.45 20.09 1.98
N CYS A 179 0.07 18.88 2.21
CA CYS A 179 -0.18 17.73 1.32
C CYS A 179 -1.66 17.35 1.27
N ILE A 180 -2.34 17.27 2.43
CA ILE A 180 -3.78 16.94 2.49
C ILE A 180 -4.60 17.95 1.69
N ARG A 181 -4.34 19.24 1.89
CA ARG A 181 -5.05 20.31 1.17
C ARG A 181 -4.76 20.28 -0.33
N LYS A 182 -3.54 19.94 -0.75
CA LYS A 182 -3.24 19.69 -2.17
C LYS A 182 -4.06 18.53 -2.72
N GLY A 183 -4.20 17.43 -1.96
CA GLY A 183 -5.07 16.31 -2.32
C GLY A 183 -6.53 16.71 -2.45
N LEU A 184 -7.06 17.48 -1.47
CA LEU A 184 -8.45 17.96 -1.48
C LEU A 184 -8.77 18.89 -2.67
N LYS A 185 -7.77 19.59 -3.25
CA LYS A 185 -7.97 20.40 -4.46
C LYS A 185 -8.44 19.58 -5.67
N TYR A 186 -8.18 18.27 -5.72
CA TYR A 186 -8.71 17.40 -6.77
C TYR A 186 -10.25 17.31 -6.74
N TYR A 187 -10.87 17.61 -5.60
CA TYR A 187 -12.30 17.49 -5.34
C TYR A 187 -13.05 18.83 -5.37
N ALA A 188 -12.34 19.96 -5.52
CA ALA A 188 -12.96 21.27 -5.65
C ALA A 188 -13.56 21.41 -7.07
N VAL A 189 -14.86 21.12 -7.19
CA VAL A 189 -15.67 21.30 -8.41
C VAL A 189 -16.86 22.18 -8.07
#